data_AF-A0A6M1Z6J3-F1
#
_entry.id   AF-A0A6M1Z6J3-F1
#
_cell.length_a   1.000
_cell.length_b   1.000
_cell.length_c   1.000
_cell.angle_alpha   90.00
_cell.angle_beta   90.00
_cell.angle_gamma   90.00
#
_symmetry.space_group_name_H-M   'P 1'
#
loop_
_entity.id
_entity.type
_entity.pdbx_description
1 polymer ?
#
loop_
_entity_poly.entity_id
_entity_poly.type
_entity_poly.pdbx_seq_one_letter_code
_entity_poly.pdbx_strand_id
1 'polypeptide(L)'
;MDVLSVSQLTAAIKQKLEYAFAYVTVRGEVSNLRKQASGHIYFTLKDRESQISAVLFRGNAKALSQEPKEGDQLTVKGQLSVYAPRGNYQIIVREVEYSGVGELLKTLHERKLRLEKAGWFEPSLKKPLPKLPKRIGVVTSPTGSVIQDILNVLSRRFPGFQLILSPVRVQGEGAAEEIARAIDDFSRYPLADLLIIGRGGGSLEDLWPFNELIVATAIKNSSIPIISAVGHETDFTLSDFVADVRAPTPSAAAELAILEKSNALIALKKAETRLLQSLKIRISSHQKMLEAYCKQPSLSSPYLLLSPYLQKLDEIKAMYQSHSHSLLTHYRLHLDGLIKQKEALRPSTQIVQQRRTFARRRQEFHRIMQQKISIKKERLDKLQEHLGAIDPRHLLKKGYSIVFHEKNDSVILSRSETKAGDHLRIQLSDGQVLAEVKE
;
A
#
# COMPACT_ATOMS: atom_id res chain seq x y z
N MET A 1 60.83 -28.21 -44.59
CA MET A 1 59.89 -27.58 -45.53
C MET A 1 60.67 -27.30 -46.79
N ASP A 2 60.38 -28.02 -47.87
CA ASP A 2 61.07 -27.79 -49.14
C ASP A 2 60.60 -26.46 -49.74
N VAL A 3 61.55 -25.67 -50.24
CA VAL A 3 61.27 -24.38 -50.89
C VAL A 3 60.72 -24.66 -52.28
N LEU A 4 59.44 -24.37 -52.50
CA LEU A 4 58.80 -24.50 -53.81
C LEU A 4 58.98 -23.22 -54.64
N SER A 5 59.30 -23.38 -55.92
CA SER A 5 59.16 -22.29 -56.89
C SER A 5 57.70 -21.90 -57.10
N VAL A 6 57.45 -20.67 -57.56
CA VAL A 6 56.09 -20.17 -57.87
C VAL A 6 55.36 -21.10 -58.85
N SER A 7 56.05 -21.64 -59.84
CA SER A 7 55.50 -22.61 -60.80
C SER A 7 55.13 -23.93 -60.14
N GLN A 8 55.96 -24.46 -59.25
CA GLN A 8 55.68 -25.70 -58.51
C GLN A 8 54.50 -25.51 -57.53
N LEU A 9 54.43 -24.36 -56.85
CA LEU A 9 53.31 -24.03 -55.97
C LEU A 9 51.99 -23.92 -56.75
N THR A 10 51.99 -23.22 -57.89
CA THR A 10 50.79 -23.06 -58.72
C THR A 10 50.34 -24.40 -59.32
N ALA A 11 51.27 -25.26 -59.73
CA ALA A 11 50.97 -26.61 -60.20
C ALA A 11 50.36 -27.48 -59.10
N ALA A 12 50.88 -27.40 -57.87
CA ALA A 12 50.34 -28.12 -56.72
C ALA A 12 48.92 -27.64 -56.35
N ILE A 13 48.66 -26.33 -56.41
CA ILE A 13 47.33 -25.73 -56.19
C ILE A 13 46.36 -26.22 -57.27
N LYS A 14 46.78 -26.18 -58.55
CA LYS A 14 45.99 -26.68 -59.67
C LYS A 14 45.59 -28.14 -59.47
N GLN A 15 46.55 -29.00 -59.15
CA GLN A 15 46.29 -30.43 -58.96
C GLN A 15 45.32 -30.71 -57.81
N LYS A 16 45.48 -30.02 -56.68
CA LYS A 16 44.56 -30.16 -55.53
C LYS A 16 43.15 -29.66 -55.85
N LEU A 17 43.02 -28.52 -56.51
CA LEU A 17 41.73 -27.95 -56.89
C LEU A 17 41.02 -28.80 -57.95
N GLU A 18 41.73 -29.27 -58.98
CA GLU A 18 41.15 -30.12 -60.03
C GLU A 18 40.71 -31.49 -59.48
N TYR A 19 41.40 -32.02 -58.47
CA TYR A 19 41.01 -33.26 -57.79
C TYR A 19 39.79 -33.05 -56.88
N ALA A 20 39.80 -32.00 -56.04
CA ALA A 20 38.72 -31.74 -55.10
C ALA A 20 37.41 -31.30 -55.79
N PHE A 21 37.53 -30.61 -56.92
CA PHE A 21 36.41 -30.01 -57.67
C PHE A 21 36.40 -30.49 -59.13
N ALA A 22 36.51 -31.80 -59.32
CA ALA A 22 36.55 -32.44 -60.63
C ALA A 22 35.28 -32.18 -61.46
N TYR A 23 34.11 -32.12 -60.81
CA TYR A 23 32.84 -31.78 -61.44
C TYR A 23 31.99 -30.96 -60.47
N VAL A 24 31.68 -29.72 -60.83
CA VAL A 24 30.94 -28.77 -60.00
C VAL A 24 29.80 -28.14 -60.81
N THR A 25 28.71 -27.85 -60.11
CA THR A 25 27.56 -27.12 -60.65
C THR A 25 27.52 -25.75 -59.98
N VAL A 26 27.60 -24.68 -60.77
CA VAL A 26 27.70 -23.31 -60.27
C VAL A 26 26.62 -22.46 -60.93
N ARG A 27 25.84 -21.75 -60.12
CA ARG A 27 24.81 -20.81 -60.58
C ARG A 27 25.31 -19.38 -60.43
N GLY A 28 25.11 -18.55 -61.46
CA GLY A 28 25.46 -17.14 -61.39
C GLY A 28 24.87 -16.35 -62.55
N GLU A 29 24.92 -15.03 -62.42
CA GLU A 29 24.60 -14.10 -63.50
C GLU A 29 25.84 -13.91 -64.38
N VAL A 30 25.64 -13.92 -65.70
CA VAL A 30 26.70 -13.70 -66.68
C VAL A 30 27.05 -12.22 -66.76
N SER A 31 28.33 -11.93 -66.65
CA SER A 31 28.91 -10.58 -66.80
C SER A 31 30.20 -10.64 -67.62
N ASN A 32 30.59 -9.54 -68.26
CA ASN A 32 31.84 -9.43 -69.01
C ASN A 32 32.00 -10.50 -70.11
N LEU A 33 30.93 -10.76 -70.86
CA LEU A 33 30.93 -11.80 -71.89
C LEU A 33 31.74 -11.38 -73.12
N ARG A 34 32.71 -12.22 -73.51
CA ARG A 34 33.61 -11.98 -74.64
C ARG A 34 33.71 -13.21 -75.52
N LYS A 35 33.38 -13.04 -76.80
CA LYS A 35 33.53 -14.06 -77.84
C LYS A 35 34.81 -13.81 -78.64
N GLN A 36 35.74 -14.75 -78.61
CA GLN A 36 36.98 -14.65 -79.42
C GLN A 36 36.77 -15.20 -80.83
N ALA A 37 37.58 -14.73 -81.79
CA ALA A 37 37.59 -15.23 -83.18
C ALA A 37 37.89 -16.74 -83.29
N SER A 38 38.52 -17.34 -82.28
CA SER A 38 38.76 -18.78 -82.13
C SER A 38 37.49 -19.60 -81.85
N GLY A 39 36.38 -18.95 -81.52
CA GLY A 39 35.11 -19.59 -81.16
C GLY A 39 35.00 -20.01 -79.69
N HIS A 40 35.91 -19.55 -78.83
CA HIS A 40 35.80 -19.69 -77.37
C HIS A 40 35.00 -18.51 -76.79
N ILE A 41 34.17 -18.80 -75.79
CA ILE A 41 33.40 -17.80 -75.04
C ILE A 41 33.96 -17.72 -73.63
N TYR A 42 34.35 -16.51 -73.23
CA TYR A 42 34.83 -16.20 -71.89
C TYR A 42 33.81 -15.29 -71.23
N PHE A 43 33.43 -15.58 -69.99
CA PHE A 43 32.52 -14.75 -69.22
C PHE A 43 32.80 -14.91 -67.74
N THR A 44 32.24 -14.03 -66.92
CA THR A 44 32.33 -14.10 -65.46
C THR A 44 30.95 -14.44 -64.92
N LEU A 45 30.87 -15.48 -64.09
CA LEU A 45 29.69 -15.78 -63.30
C LEU A 45 29.81 -15.05 -61.96
N LYS A 46 28.84 -14.22 -61.65
CA LYS A 46 28.77 -13.47 -60.38
C LYS A 46 27.53 -13.85 -59.58
N ASP A 47 27.65 -13.80 -58.27
CA ASP A 47 26.55 -13.76 -57.32
C ASP A 47 26.62 -12.45 -56.51
N ARG A 48 25.97 -12.38 -55.34
CA ARG A 48 25.96 -11.17 -54.50
C ARG A 48 27.30 -10.88 -53.82
N GLU A 49 28.15 -11.88 -53.61
CA GLU A 49 29.36 -11.78 -52.78
C GLU A 49 30.64 -12.13 -53.54
N SER A 50 30.54 -12.94 -54.58
CA SER A 50 31.66 -13.59 -55.25
C SER A 50 31.50 -13.61 -56.77
N GLN A 51 32.62 -13.75 -57.46
CA GLN A 51 32.66 -13.92 -58.90
C GLN A 51 33.73 -14.94 -59.31
N ILE A 52 33.47 -15.65 -60.40
CA ILE A 52 34.40 -16.64 -60.96
C ILE A 52 34.45 -16.53 -62.49
N SER A 53 35.66 -16.61 -63.04
CA SER A 53 35.84 -16.65 -64.49
C SER A 53 35.42 -18.01 -65.03
N ALA A 54 34.66 -18.00 -66.13
CA ALA A 54 34.16 -19.16 -66.83
C ALA A 54 34.67 -19.17 -68.28
N VAL A 55 35.06 -20.35 -68.75
CA VAL A 55 35.53 -20.58 -70.11
C VAL A 55 34.71 -21.68 -70.75
N LEU A 56 34.12 -21.38 -71.90
CA LEU A 56 33.40 -22.31 -72.73
C LEU A 56 34.18 -22.53 -74.03
N PHE A 57 34.77 -23.72 -74.17
CA PHE A 57 35.55 -24.07 -75.36
C PHE A 57 34.65 -24.31 -76.57
N ARG A 58 35.23 -24.18 -77.78
CA ARG A 58 34.50 -24.16 -79.07
C ARG A 58 33.63 -25.40 -79.28
N GLY A 59 34.12 -26.57 -78.86
CA GLY A 59 33.38 -27.83 -78.98
C GLY A 59 32.09 -27.82 -78.16
N ASN A 60 32.15 -27.37 -76.92
CA ASN A 60 30.99 -27.25 -76.02
C ASN A 60 30.10 -26.06 -76.41
N ALA A 61 30.66 -24.95 -76.90
CA ALA A 61 29.90 -23.79 -77.35
C ALA A 61 29.01 -24.09 -78.57
N LYS A 62 29.47 -24.92 -79.51
CA LYS A 62 28.69 -25.34 -80.69
C LYS A 62 27.54 -26.29 -80.36
N ALA A 63 27.61 -26.99 -79.22
CA ALA A 63 26.59 -27.93 -78.77
C ALA A 63 25.44 -27.25 -78.02
N LEU A 64 25.56 -25.95 -77.73
CA LEU A 64 24.50 -25.21 -77.04
C LEU A 64 23.35 -24.88 -78.00
N SER A 65 22.13 -25.09 -77.52
CA SER A 65 20.90 -24.67 -78.21
C SER A 65 20.74 -23.14 -78.29
N GLN A 66 21.33 -22.42 -77.34
CA GLN A 66 21.31 -20.97 -77.24
C GLN A 66 22.70 -20.47 -76.79
N GLU A 67 23.16 -19.32 -77.29
CA GLU A 67 24.40 -18.70 -76.82
C GLU A 67 24.13 -17.82 -75.58
N PRO A 68 24.99 -17.83 -74.54
CA PRO A 68 24.81 -17.03 -73.34
C PRO A 68 24.92 -15.53 -73.65
N LYS A 69 24.06 -14.72 -73.02
CA LYS A 69 24.05 -13.26 -73.14
C LYS A 69 24.43 -12.59 -71.82
N GLU A 70 24.85 -11.34 -71.91
CA GLU A 70 25.17 -10.53 -70.74
C GLU A 70 23.90 -10.29 -69.91
N GLY A 71 23.96 -10.56 -68.60
CA GLY A 71 22.83 -10.53 -67.68
C GLY A 71 22.04 -11.84 -67.57
N ASP A 72 22.33 -12.87 -68.38
CA ASP A 72 21.64 -14.16 -68.26
C ASP A 72 21.98 -14.84 -66.93
N GLN A 73 20.99 -15.45 -66.29
CA GLN A 73 21.21 -16.28 -65.12
C GLN A 73 21.33 -17.74 -65.53
N LEU A 74 22.52 -18.31 -65.36
CA LEU A 74 22.87 -19.63 -65.86
C LEU A 74 23.32 -20.53 -64.72
N THR A 75 22.98 -21.81 -64.83
CA THR A 75 23.58 -22.87 -64.05
C THR A 75 24.55 -23.61 -64.97
N VAL A 76 25.85 -23.53 -64.68
CA VAL A 76 26.89 -24.18 -65.47
C VAL A 76 27.40 -25.42 -64.75
N LYS A 77 27.63 -26.50 -65.50
CA LYS A 77 28.32 -27.69 -65.00
C LYS A 77 29.69 -27.79 -65.66
N GLY A 78 30.72 -28.02 -64.86
CA GLY A 78 32.08 -27.97 -65.36
C GLY A 78 33.12 -28.41 -64.35
N GLN A 79 34.39 -28.26 -64.74
CA GLN A 79 35.53 -28.57 -63.88
C GLN A 79 36.22 -27.29 -63.46
N LEU A 80 36.58 -27.18 -62.18
CA LEU A 80 37.40 -26.08 -61.70
C LEU A 80 38.87 -26.33 -62.08
N SER A 81 39.52 -25.34 -62.68
CA SER A 81 40.92 -25.40 -63.10
C SER A 81 41.64 -24.09 -62.79
N VAL A 82 42.97 -24.10 -62.80
CA VAL A 82 43.79 -22.90 -62.59
C VAL A 82 44.55 -22.57 -63.87
N TYR A 83 44.42 -21.33 -64.33
CA TYR A 83 45.19 -20.82 -65.45
C TYR A 83 46.62 -20.52 -65.00
N ALA A 84 47.51 -21.52 -65.14
CA ALA A 84 48.87 -21.51 -64.61
C ALA A 84 49.70 -20.23 -64.91
N PRO A 85 49.59 -19.58 -66.09
CA PRO A 85 50.34 -18.35 -66.37
C PRO A 85 49.96 -17.13 -65.52
N ARG A 86 48.74 -17.10 -64.96
CA ARG A 86 48.27 -15.98 -64.11
C ARG A 86 47.81 -16.41 -62.71
N GLY A 87 47.76 -17.71 -62.43
CA GLY A 87 47.34 -18.25 -61.13
C GLY A 87 45.84 -18.08 -60.82
N ASN A 88 45.03 -17.58 -61.75
CA ASN A 88 43.60 -17.40 -61.54
C ASN A 88 42.86 -18.73 -61.66
N TYR A 89 41.97 -19.03 -60.72
CA TYR A 89 41.04 -20.14 -60.84
C TYR A 89 39.89 -19.77 -61.79
N GLN A 90 39.45 -20.75 -62.57
CA GLN A 90 38.41 -20.61 -63.57
C GLN A 90 37.62 -21.90 -63.69
N ILE A 91 36.36 -21.81 -64.10
CA ILE A 91 35.54 -22.99 -64.42
C ILE A 91 35.58 -23.26 -65.92
N ILE A 92 35.94 -24.48 -66.29
CA ILE A 92 35.81 -24.99 -67.66
C ILE A 92 34.41 -25.55 -67.81
N VAL A 93 33.56 -24.81 -68.51
CA VAL A 93 32.15 -25.13 -68.67
C VAL A 93 31.97 -26.26 -69.68
N ARG A 94 31.22 -27.29 -69.29
CA ARG A 94 30.86 -28.44 -70.11
C ARG A 94 29.42 -28.38 -70.58
N GLU A 95 28.51 -28.04 -69.66
CA GLU A 95 27.07 -27.90 -69.91
C GLU A 95 26.58 -26.57 -69.34
N VAL A 96 25.59 -25.98 -70.00
CA VAL A 96 24.93 -24.75 -69.58
C VAL A 96 23.44 -25.02 -69.55
N GLU A 97 22.83 -24.79 -68.39
CA GLU A 97 21.39 -24.77 -68.21
C GLU A 97 20.95 -23.33 -67.98
N TYR A 98 20.10 -22.82 -68.87
CA TYR A 98 19.48 -21.52 -68.71
C TYR A 98 18.50 -21.59 -67.54
N SER A 99 18.71 -20.76 -66.52
CA SER A 99 17.77 -20.70 -65.41
C SER A 99 16.60 -19.83 -65.89
N GLY A 100 15.41 -20.41 -66.10
CA GLY A 100 14.21 -19.75 -66.63
C GLY A 100 13.65 -18.58 -65.79
N VAL A 101 14.37 -18.17 -64.74
CA VAL A 101 14.02 -17.13 -63.76
C VAL A 101 13.81 -15.77 -64.42
N GLY A 102 14.59 -15.41 -65.45
CA GLY A 102 14.46 -14.10 -66.12
C GLY A 102 13.15 -13.94 -66.89
N GLU A 103 12.67 -15.00 -67.53
CA GLU A 103 11.38 -15.01 -68.22
C GLU A 103 10.22 -14.94 -67.22
N LEU A 104 10.30 -15.72 -66.13
CA LEU A 104 9.34 -15.68 -65.03
C LEU A 104 9.23 -14.29 -64.40
N LEU A 105 10.34 -13.61 -64.12
CA LEU A 105 10.31 -12.25 -63.57
C LEU A 105 9.68 -11.24 -64.54
N LYS A 106 9.97 -11.37 -65.84
CA LYS A 106 9.34 -10.53 -66.88
C LYS A 106 7.82 -10.76 -66.93
N THR A 107 7.39 -12.02 -66.97
CA THR A 107 5.96 -12.39 -66.96
C THR A 107 5.26 -11.92 -65.68
N LEU A 108 5.91 -12.02 -64.53
CA LEU A 108 5.40 -11.52 -63.25
C LEU A 108 5.17 -10.01 -63.31
N HIS A 109 6.15 -9.25 -63.82
CA HIS A 109 6.05 -7.81 -63.97
C HIS A 109 4.92 -7.39 -64.92
N GLU A 110 4.80 -8.05 -66.07
CA GLU A 110 3.72 -7.81 -67.04
C GLU A 110 2.33 -8.09 -66.43
N ARG A 111 2.19 -9.21 -65.71
CA ARG A 111 0.94 -9.57 -65.01
C ARG A 111 0.61 -8.57 -63.91
N LYS A 112 1.60 -8.18 -63.10
CA LYS A 112 1.43 -7.20 -62.02
C LYS A 112 0.88 -5.88 -62.58
N LEU A 113 1.52 -5.32 -63.61
CA LEU A 113 1.08 -4.08 -64.25
C LEU A 113 -0.34 -4.20 -64.82
N ARG A 114 -0.69 -5.35 -65.40
CA ARG A 114 -2.04 -5.60 -65.94
C ARG A 114 -3.09 -5.60 -64.83
N LEU A 115 -2.83 -6.27 -63.71
CA LEU A 115 -3.77 -6.35 -62.58
C LEU A 115 -3.87 -5.03 -61.83
N GLU A 116 -2.77 -4.29 -61.71
CA GLU A 116 -2.72 -2.94 -61.14
C GLU A 116 -3.58 -1.97 -61.96
N LYS A 117 -3.43 -1.97 -63.30
CA LYS A 117 -4.28 -1.18 -64.20
C LYS A 117 -5.76 -1.57 -64.12
N ALA A 118 -6.05 -2.82 -63.82
CA ALA A 118 -7.42 -3.29 -63.60
C ALA A 118 -7.97 -2.91 -62.20
N GLY A 119 -7.16 -2.27 -61.36
CA GLY A 119 -7.54 -1.82 -60.02
C GLY A 119 -7.59 -2.91 -58.95
N TRP A 120 -7.02 -4.10 -59.19
CA TRP A 120 -7.19 -5.24 -58.27
C TRP A 120 -6.41 -5.10 -56.96
N PHE A 121 -5.53 -4.11 -56.86
CA PHE A 121 -4.71 -3.86 -55.66
C PHE A 121 -5.27 -2.73 -54.79
N GLU A 122 -6.37 -2.10 -55.21
CA GLU A 122 -6.97 -0.97 -54.50
C GLU A 122 -7.40 -1.35 -53.09
N PRO A 123 -7.01 -0.59 -52.04
CA PRO A 123 -7.42 -0.86 -50.67
C PRO A 123 -8.93 -0.88 -50.46
N SER A 124 -9.70 -0.18 -51.31
CA SER A 124 -11.16 -0.12 -51.24
C SER A 124 -11.85 -1.44 -51.60
N LEU A 125 -11.19 -2.33 -52.33
CA LEU A 125 -11.70 -3.65 -52.68
C LEU A 125 -11.40 -4.70 -51.60
N LYS A 126 -10.48 -4.39 -50.68
CA LYS A 126 -10.02 -5.33 -49.65
C LYS A 126 -11.02 -5.42 -48.51
N LYS A 127 -11.32 -6.65 -48.09
CA LYS A 127 -12.25 -6.96 -47.00
C LYS A 127 -11.56 -6.82 -45.65
N PRO A 128 -12.22 -6.22 -44.64
CA PRO A 128 -11.67 -6.20 -43.30
C PRO A 128 -11.63 -7.61 -42.72
N LEU A 129 -10.56 -7.92 -41.98
CA LEU A 129 -10.47 -9.19 -41.26
C LEU A 129 -11.56 -9.29 -40.18
N PRO A 130 -12.15 -10.47 -39.96
CA PRO A 130 -13.11 -10.66 -38.90
C PRO A 130 -12.41 -10.49 -37.54
N LYS A 131 -13.08 -9.79 -36.63
CA LYS A 131 -12.54 -9.51 -35.28
C LYS A 131 -12.29 -10.77 -34.44
N LEU A 132 -13.15 -11.76 -34.62
CA LEU A 132 -13.20 -12.99 -33.82
C LEU A 132 -13.52 -14.20 -34.72
N PRO A 133 -12.61 -14.63 -35.60
CA PRO A 133 -12.86 -15.81 -36.42
C PRO A 133 -13.00 -17.04 -35.52
N LYS A 134 -14.08 -17.80 -35.71
CA LYS A 134 -14.31 -19.09 -35.05
C LYS A 134 -13.76 -20.22 -35.91
N ARG A 135 -13.85 -20.08 -37.22
CA ARG A 135 -13.39 -21.08 -38.20
C ARG A 135 -12.35 -20.45 -39.11
N ILE A 136 -11.15 -21.01 -39.10
CA ILE A 136 -10.03 -20.55 -39.94
C ILE A 136 -9.75 -21.64 -40.97
N GLY A 137 -9.95 -21.31 -42.24
CA GLY A 137 -9.56 -22.15 -43.36
C GLY A 137 -8.07 -21.99 -43.65
N VAL A 138 -7.38 -23.07 -43.98
CA VAL A 138 -5.98 -23.04 -44.42
C VAL A 138 -5.86 -23.81 -45.73
N VAL A 139 -5.28 -23.16 -46.74
CA VAL A 139 -4.96 -23.77 -48.04
C VAL A 139 -3.45 -23.89 -48.13
N THR A 140 -2.95 -25.10 -47.89
CA THR A 140 -1.52 -25.41 -47.92
C THR A 140 -1.30 -26.92 -48.06
N SER A 141 -0.04 -27.34 -48.17
CA SER A 141 0.31 -28.76 -48.22
C SER A 141 0.07 -29.46 -46.88
N PRO A 142 -0.44 -30.71 -46.85
CA PRO A 142 -0.74 -31.42 -45.61
C PRO A 142 0.50 -31.83 -44.80
N THR A 143 1.66 -31.95 -45.43
CA THR A 143 2.91 -32.47 -44.83
C THR A 143 3.96 -31.39 -44.56
N GLY A 144 3.66 -30.12 -44.79
CA GLY A 144 4.62 -29.01 -44.68
C GLY A 144 4.78 -28.47 -43.25
N SER A 145 5.93 -27.84 -42.96
CA SER A 145 6.14 -27.11 -41.70
C SER A 145 5.12 -25.98 -41.48
N VAL A 146 4.63 -25.40 -42.58
CA VAL A 146 3.64 -24.32 -42.63
C VAL A 146 2.40 -24.59 -41.78
N ILE A 147 1.78 -25.76 -41.94
CA ILE A 147 0.55 -26.09 -41.19
C ILE A 147 0.84 -26.28 -39.70
N GLN A 148 2.01 -26.83 -39.36
CA GLN A 148 2.45 -26.99 -37.98
C GLN A 148 2.74 -25.63 -37.33
N ASP A 149 3.39 -24.71 -38.05
CA ASP A 149 3.68 -23.36 -37.58
C ASP A 149 2.39 -22.59 -37.29
N ILE A 150 1.42 -22.63 -38.22
CA ILE A 150 0.11 -22.02 -38.03
C ILE A 150 -0.60 -22.64 -36.82
N LEU A 151 -0.64 -23.97 -36.73
CA LEU A 151 -1.26 -24.67 -35.60
C LEU A 151 -0.62 -24.29 -34.27
N ASN A 152 0.71 -24.27 -34.18
CA ASN A 152 1.45 -23.94 -32.97
C ASN A 152 1.17 -22.51 -32.49
N VAL A 153 1.15 -21.54 -33.41
CA VAL A 153 0.85 -20.14 -33.08
C VAL A 153 -0.60 -19.98 -32.61
N LEU A 154 -1.55 -20.56 -33.34
CA LEU A 154 -2.97 -20.46 -33.00
C LEU A 154 -3.26 -21.14 -31.65
N SER A 155 -2.76 -22.36 -31.43
CA SER A 155 -3.03 -23.14 -30.21
C SER A 155 -2.34 -22.57 -28.97
N ARG A 156 -1.11 -22.04 -29.07
CA ARG A 156 -0.42 -21.37 -27.95
C ARG A 156 -1.15 -20.11 -27.49
N ARG A 157 -1.69 -19.32 -28.44
CA ARG A 157 -2.32 -18.03 -28.12
C ARG A 157 -3.81 -18.18 -27.76
N PHE A 158 -4.54 -19.17 -28.28
CA PHE A 158 -5.95 -19.35 -27.94
C PHE A 158 -6.53 -20.76 -28.24
N PRO A 159 -7.12 -21.47 -27.26
CA PRO A 159 -7.91 -22.67 -27.50
C PRO A 159 -9.39 -22.31 -27.79
N GLY A 160 -9.87 -22.57 -29.00
CA GLY A 160 -11.29 -22.38 -29.36
C GLY A 160 -11.53 -21.83 -30.77
N PHE A 161 -10.64 -22.15 -31.70
CA PHE A 161 -10.84 -22.01 -33.13
C PHE A 161 -11.03 -23.41 -33.73
N GLN A 162 -11.75 -23.50 -34.83
CA GLN A 162 -11.79 -24.69 -35.68
C GLN A 162 -10.88 -24.41 -36.87
N LEU A 163 -9.84 -25.22 -37.03
CA LEU A 163 -9.00 -25.17 -38.21
C LEU A 163 -9.55 -26.13 -39.26
N ILE A 164 -9.75 -25.66 -40.48
CA ILE A 164 -10.16 -26.49 -41.62
C ILE A 164 -9.06 -26.43 -42.66
N LEU A 165 -8.35 -27.55 -42.82
CA LEU A 165 -7.30 -27.67 -43.84
C LEU A 165 -7.93 -28.15 -45.15
N SER A 166 -7.74 -27.39 -46.23
CA SER A 166 -7.89 -27.89 -47.59
C SER A 166 -6.50 -28.24 -48.14
N PRO A 167 -6.15 -29.53 -48.21
CA PRO A 167 -4.83 -29.96 -48.63
C PRO A 167 -4.66 -29.75 -50.13
N VAL A 168 -3.67 -28.94 -50.51
CA VAL A 168 -3.34 -28.67 -51.93
C VAL A 168 -1.84 -28.81 -52.19
N ARG A 169 -1.48 -29.06 -53.44
CA ARG A 169 -0.11 -28.86 -53.90
C ARG A 169 0.19 -27.36 -53.93
N VAL A 170 1.30 -26.98 -53.31
CA VAL A 170 1.78 -25.59 -53.23
C VAL A 170 2.92 -25.30 -54.22
N GLN A 171 3.33 -26.32 -54.99
CA GLN A 171 4.45 -26.27 -55.93
C GLN A 171 4.28 -27.28 -57.06
N GLY A 172 4.92 -27.00 -58.19
CA GLY A 172 4.89 -27.87 -59.36
C GLY A 172 3.63 -27.73 -60.21
N GLU A 173 3.55 -28.53 -61.26
CA GLU A 173 2.48 -28.49 -62.25
C GLU A 173 1.13 -28.92 -61.64
N GLY A 174 0.06 -28.15 -61.94
CA GLY A 174 -1.28 -28.37 -61.39
C GLY A 174 -1.54 -27.74 -60.02
N ALA A 175 -0.54 -27.12 -59.39
CA ALA A 175 -0.69 -26.50 -58.07
C ALA A 175 -1.60 -25.25 -58.10
N ALA A 176 -1.51 -24.44 -59.16
CA ALA A 176 -2.29 -23.21 -59.28
C ALA A 176 -3.80 -23.50 -59.37
N GLU A 177 -4.18 -24.54 -60.11
CA GLU A 177 -5.56 -25.01 -60.27
C GLU A 177 -6.12 -25.57 -58.96
N GLU A 178 -5.32 -26.34 -58.21
CA GLU A 178 -5.72 -26.86 -56.90
C GLU A 178 -5.92 -25.75 -55.88
N ILE A 179 -5.00 -24.78 -55.82
CA ILE A 179 -5.10 -23.62 -54.92
C ILE A 179 -6.36 -22.81 -55.26
N ALA A 180 -6.58 -22.49 -56.54
CA ALA A 180 -7.75 -21.73 -56.97
C ALA A 180 -9.06 -22.47 -56.63
N ARG A 181 -9.13 -23.76 -56.92
CA ARG A 181 -10.29 -24.59 -56.59
C ARG A 181 -10.56 -24.63 -55.08
N ALA A 182 -9.53 -24.75 -54.25
CA ALA A 182 -9.69 -24.73 -52.80
C ALA A 182 -10.25 -23.39 -52.28
N ILE A 183 -9.78 -22.27 -52.84
CA ILE A 183 -10.31 -20.93 -52.50
C ILE A 183 -11.78 -20.80 -52.92
N ASP A 184 -12.13 -21.29 -54.12
CA ASP A 184 -13.50 -21.27 -54.63
C ASP A 184 -14.43 -22.18 -53.80
N ASP A 185 -13.95 -23.35 -53.36
CA ASP A 185 -14.71 -24.25 -52.50
C ASP A 185 -15.03 -23.60 -51.15
N PHE A 186 -14.07 -22.92 -50.51
CA PHE A 186 -14.34 -22.13 -49.30
C PHE A 186 -15.29 -20.96 -49.56
N SER A 187 -15.27 -20.38 -50.76
CA SER A 187 -16.18 -19.29 -51.12
C SER A 187 -17.61 -19.77 -51.37
N ARG A 188 -17.75 -20.98 -51.92
CA ARG A 188 -19.03 -21.62 -52.24
C ARG A 188 -19.70 -22.20 -51.00
N TYR A 189 -18.91 -22.76 -50.07
CA TYR A 189 -19.40 -23.34 -48.83
C TYR A 189 -18.89 -22.51 -47.64
N PRO A 190 -19.76 -21.91 -46.81
CA PRO A 190 -19.36 -21.04 -45.68
C PRO A 190 -18.77 -21.85 -44.51
N LEU A 191 -17.64 -22.50 -44.77
CA LEU A 191 -16.93 -23.37 -43.83
C LEU A 191 -15.97 -22.58 -42.95
N ALA A 192 -15.49 -21.42 -43.40
CA ALA A 192 -14.54 -20.58 -42.68
C ALA A 192 -15.01 -19.12 -42.62
N ASP A 193 -14.59 -18.41 -41.56
CA ASP A 193 -14.78 -16.96 -41.42
C ASP A 193 -13.60 -16.17 -42.03
N LEU A 194 -12.46 -16.84 -42.15
CA LEU A 194 -11.18 -16.31 -42.61
C LEU A 194 -10.39 -17.43 -43.30
N LEU A 195 -9.72 -17.11 -44.41
CA LEU A 195 -8.87 -18.05 -45.13
C LEU A 195 -7.40 -17.61 -45.05
N ILE A 196 -6.50 -18.56 -44.80
CA ILE A 196 -5.05 -18.35 -44.90
C ILE A 196 -4.55 -19.20 -46.06
N ILE A 197 -3.96 -18.55 -47.06
CA ILE A 197 -3.22 -19.23 -48.13
C ILE A 197 -1.74 -19.10 -47.82
N GLY A 198 -0.98 -20.19 -47.87
CA GLY A 198 0.39 -20.12 -47.41
C GLY A 198 1.29 -21.23 -47.91
N ARG A 199 2.55 -20.87 -48.06
CA ARG A 199 3.66 -21.77 -48.36
C ARG A 199 4.87 -21.32 -47.54
N GLY A 200 5.79 -22.23 -47.25
CA GLY A 200 7.10 -21.88 -46.69
C GLY A 200 8.01 -21.26 -47.74
N GLY A 201 9.29 -21.11 -47.42
CA GLY A 201 10.31 -20.65 -48.37
C GLY A 201 10.43 -21.54 -49.61
N GLY A 202 11.04 -20.99 -50.65
CA GLY A 202 11.27 -21.68 -51.92
C GLY A 202 11.93 -20.78 -52.95
N SER A 203 12.35 -21.34 -54.07
CA SER A 203 12.78 -20.55 -55.23
C SER A 203 11.61 -19.75 -55.83
N LEU A 204 11.88 -18.87 -56.79
CA LEU A 204 10.81 -18.18 -57.54
C LEU A 204 9.89 -19.16 -58.29
N GLU A 205 10.46 -20.26 -58.81
CA GLU A 205 9.73 -21.30 -59.55
C GLU A 205 8.78 -22.06 -58.63
N ASP A 206 9.24 -22.28 -57.41
CA ASP A 206 8.48 -22.86 -56.32
C ASP A 206 7.26 -21.99 -55.96
N LEU A 207 7.45 -20.68 -55.83
CA LEU A 207 6.38 -19.74 -55.49
C LEU A 207 5.48 -19.41 -56.70
N TRP A 208 5.84 -19.87 -57.90
CA TRP A 208 5.18 -19.50 -59.15
C TRP A 208 3.68 -19.80 -59.22
N PRO A 209 3.13 -20.88 -58.66
CA PRO A 209 1.69 -21.13 -58.66
C PRO A 209 0.87 -19.97 -58.07
N PHE A 210 1.42 -19.21 -57.13
CA PHE A 210 0.79 -18.04 -56.51
C PHE A 210 0.90 -16.76 -57.36
N ASN A 211 1.62 -16.82 -58.47
CA ASN A 211 1.73 -15.78 -59.50
C ASN A 211 0.86 -16.07 -60.74
N GLU A 212 0.09 -17.16 -60.73
CA GLU A 212 -0.84 -17.46 -61.81
C GLU A 212 -2.13 -16.64 -61.70
N LEU A 213 -2.66 -16.25 -62.87
CA LEU A 213 -3.87 -15.42 -62.95
C LEU A 213 -5.10 -16.13 -62.37
N ILE A 214 -5.15 -17.47 -62.43
CA ILE A 214 -6.26 -18.25 -61.89
C ILE A 214 -6.35 -18.12 -60.36
N VAL A 215 -5.21 -18.15 -59.67
CA VAL A 215 -5.15 -17.97 -58.21
C VAL A 215 -5.49 -16.52 -57.83
N ALA A 216 -4.91 -15.54 -58.53
CA ALA A 216 -5.27 -14.13 -58.33
C ALA A 216 -6.77 -13.87 -58.51
N THR A 217 -7.40 -14.51 -59.52
CA THR A 217 -8.83 -14.38 -59.78
C THR A 217 -9.67 -15.02 -58.67
N ALA A 218 -9.29 -16.21 -58.21
CA ALA A 218 -9.95 -16.88 -57.10
C ALA A 218 -9.87 -16.05 -55.81
N ILE A 219 -8.70 -15.47 -55.49
CA ILE A 219 -8.52 -14.61 -54.32
C ILE A 219 -9.45 -13.39 -54.40
N LYS A 220 -9.47 -12.69 -55.54
CA LYS A 220 -10.29 -11.50 -55.74
C LYS A 220 -11.80 -11.80 -55.63
N ASN A 221 -12.24 -12.92 -56.20
CA ASN A 221 -13.65 -13.31 -56.22
C ASN A 221 -14.10 -14.01 -54.94
N SER A 222 -13.17 -14.32 -54.03
CA SER A 222 -13.47 -15.00 -52.78
C SER A 222 -14.53 -14.27 -52.00
N SER A 223 -15.50 -14.98 -51.41
CA SER A 223 -16.52 -14.39 -50.54
C SER A 223 -15.99 -14.12 -49.12
N ILE A 224 -14.97 -14.88 -48.70
CA ILE A 224 -14.32 -14.83 -47.38
C ILE A 224 -13.04 -14.00 -47.46
N PRO A 225 -12.68 -13.22 -46.43
CA PRO A 225 -11.40 -12.50 -46.39
C PRO A 225 -10.21 -13.48 -46.40
N ILE A 226 -9.14 -13.11 -47.11
CA ILE A 226 -7.95 -13.94 -47.34
C ILE A 226 -6.69 -13.25 -46.81
N ILE A 227 -5.90 -13.98 -46.03
CA ILE A 227 -4.53 -13.63 -45.67
C ILE A 227 -3.57 -14.42 -46.56
N SER A 228 -2.73 -13.72 -47.32
CA SER A 228 -1.63 -14.35 -48.06
C SER A 228 -0.38 -14.43 -47.19
N ALA A 229 0.20 -15.62 -47.12
CA ALA A 229 1.37 -15.96 -46.29
C ALA A 229 2.40 -16.76 -47.11
N VAL A 230 2.68 -16.29 -48.33
CA VAL A 230 3.51 -16.99 -49.32
C VAL A 230 4.86 -16.29 -49.50
N GLY A 231 4.85 -14.98 -49.68
CA GLY A 231 6.07 -14.19 -49.88
C GLY A 231 6.86 -13.97 -48.59
N HIS A 232 8.18 -13.92 -48.71
CA HIS A 232 9.07 -13.43 -47.64
C HIS A 232 9.19 -11.90 -47.72
N GLU A 233 9.98 -11.27 -46.83
CA GLU A 233 10.15 -9.81 -46.83
C GLU A 233 10.61 -9.24 -48.18
N THR A 234 11.37 -10.01 -48.97
CA THR A 234 11.93 -9.59 -50.28
C THR A 234 11.18 -10.12 -51.50
N ASP A 235 10.44 -11.22 -51.38
CA ASP A 235 9.91 -11.98 -52.52
C ASP A 235 8.37 -11.88 -52.54
N PHE A 236 7.86 -10.87 -53.23
CA PHE A 236 6.41 -10.62 -53.34
C PHE A 236 5.77 -11.45 -54.44
N THR A 237 4.63 -12.06 -54.14
CA THR A 237 3.80 -12.76 -55.14
C THR A 237 2.58 -11.95 -55.55
N LEU A 238 1.96 -12.25 -56.69
CA LEU A 238 0.69 -11.63 -57.08
C LEU A 238 -0.41 -11.89 -56.04
N SER A 239 -0.43 -13.09 -55.45
CA SER A 239 -1.34 -13.43 -54.38
C SER A 239 -1.23 -12.46 -53.19
N ASP A 240 -0.02 -12.02 -52.82
CA ASP A 240 0.19 -11.05 -51.74
C ASP A 240 -0.40 -9.66 -52.05
N PHE A 241 -0.42 -9.26 -53.32
CA PHE A 241 -0.99 -7.97 -53.72
C PHE A 241 -2.52 -8.01 -53.77
N VAL A 242 -3.09 -9.11 -54.26
CA VAL A 242 -4.53 -9.28 -54.45
C VAL A 242 -5.25 -9.64 -53.14
N ALA A 243 -4.59 -10.34 -52.22
CA ALA A 243 -5.18 -10.69 -50.93
C ALA A 243 -5.56 -9.47 -50.09
N ASP A 244 -6.52 -9.65 -49.19
CA ASP A 244 -7.01 -8.59 -48.31
C ASP A 244 -5.93 -8.14 -47.34
N VAL A 245 -5.16 -9.09 -46.81
CA VAL A 245 -4.03 -8.82 -45.93
C VAL A 245 -2.84 -9.69 -46.31
N ARG A 246 -1.66 -9.08 -46.35
CA ARG A 246 -0.39 -9.78 -46.52
C ARG A 246 0.23 -10.07 -45.15
N ALA A 247 0.72 -11.29 -44.98
CA ALA A 247 1.60 -11.69 -43.91
C ALA A 247 2.96 -12.12 -44.48
N PRO A 248 4.10 -11.72 -43.86
CA PRO A 248 5.43 -12.09 -44.34
C PRO A 248 5.79 -13.56 -44.07
N THR A 249 5.05 -14.24 -43.20
CA THR A 249 5.25 -15.65 -42.88
C THR A 249 3.92 -16.32 -42.50
N PRO A 250 3.82 -17.66 -42.63
CA PRO A 250 2.66 -18.41 -42.12
C PRO A 250 2.36 -18.17 -40.64
N SER A 251 3.40 -18.07 -39.81
CA SER A 251 3.26 -17.73 -38.38
C SER A 251 2.67 -16.34 -38.18
N ALA A 252 3.14 -15.33 -38.93
CA ALA A 252 2.59 -13.97 -38.85
C ALA A 252 1.13 -13.93 -39.33
N ALA A 253 0.75 -14.74 -40.31
CA ALA A 253 -0.63 -14.86 -40.77
C ALA A 253 -1.54 -15.38 -39.65
N ALA A 254 -1.09 -16.41 -38.93
CA ALA A 254 -1.78 -16.92 -37.77
C ALA A 254 -1.92 -15.86 -36.65
N GLU A 255 -0.90 -15.03 -36.43
CA GLU A 255 -0.98 -13.94 -35.44
C GLU A 255 -1.99 -12.86 -35.83
N LEU A 256 -1.99 -12.43 -37.10
CA LEU A 256 -2.94 -11.46 -37.61
C LEU A 256 -4.39 -11.97 -37.52
N ALA A 257 -4.60 -13.26 -37.79
CA ALA A 257 -5.91 -13.89 -37.70
C ALA A 257 -6.55 -13.81 -36.29
N ILE A 258 -5.75 -13.75 -35.23
CA ILE A 258 -6.25 -13.79 -33.83
C ILE A 258 -5.92 -12.53 -33.01
N LEU A 259 -5.32 -11.50 -33.63
CA LEU A 259 -4.81 -10.32 -32.94
C LEU A 259 -5.86 -9.66 -32.05
N GLU A 260 -7.03 -9.32 -32.60
CA GLU A 260 -8.10 -8.64 -31.86
C GLU A 260 -8.63 -9.48 -30.69
N LYS A 261 -8.74 -10.80 -30.87
CA LYS A 261 -9.18 -11.72 -29.81
C LYS A 261 -8.19 -11.76 -28.65
N SER A 262 -6.89 -11.82 -28.96
CA SER A 262 -5.84 -11.83 -27.94
C SER A 262 -5.87 -10.54 -27.11
N ASN A 263 -6.06 -9.39 -27.78
CA ASN A 263 -6.20 -8.10 -27.12
C ASN A 263 -7.45 -8.01 -26.25
N ALA A 264 -8.58 -8.55 -26.72
CA ALA A 264 -9.82 -8.60 -25.95
C ALA A 264 -9.66 -9.46 -24.67
N LEU A 265 -8.96 -10.58 -24.74
CA LEU A 265 -8.71 -11.45 -23.58
C LEU A 265 -7.79 -10.77 -22.55
N ILE A 266 -6.75 -10.07 -23.02
CA ILE A 266 -5.89 -9.24 -22.15
C ILE A 266 -6.71 -8.13 -21.48
N ALA A 267 -7.58 -7.46 -22.23
CA ALA A 267 -8.46 -6.42 -21.69
C ALA A 267 -9.43 -6.98 -20.64
N LEU A 268 -10.03 -8.15 -20.89
CA LEU A 268 -10.92 -8.83 -19.95
C LEU A 268 -10.20 -9.16 -18.64
N LYS A 269 -8.99 -9.73 -18.73
CA LYS A 269 -8.17 -10.05 -17.56
C LYS A 269 -7.77 -8.81 -16.76
N LYS A 270 -7.47 -7.69 -17.44
CA LYS A 270 -7.23 -6.39 -16.78
C LYS A 270 -8.49 -5.85 -16.11
N ALA A 271 -9.66 -6.02 -16.72
CA ALA A 271 -10.94 -5.61 -16.13
C ALA A 271 -11.27 -6.43 -14.88
N GLU A 272 -11.04 -7.74 -14.92
CA GLU A 272 -11.19 -8.67 -13.80
C GLU A 272 -10.28 -8.28 -12.62
N THR A 273 -8.98 -8.09 -12.87
CA THR A 273 -8.04 -7.72 -11.79
C THR A 273 -8.41 -6.38 -11.16
N ARG A 274 -8.80 -5.39 -11.98
CA ARG A 274 -9.27 -4.08 -11.50
C ARG A 274 -10.54 -4.22 -10.65
N LEU A 275 -11.52 -5.01 -11.09
CA LEU A 275 -12.75 -5.25 -10.35
C LEU A 275 -12.47 -5.87 -8.97
N LEU A 276 -11.63 -6.92 -8.92
CA LEU A 276 -11.27 -7.60 -7.68
C LEU A 276 -10.53 -6.67 -6.71
N GLN A 277 -9.62 -5.84 -7.23
CA GLN A 277 -8.93 -4.82 -6.42
C GLN A 277 -9.90 -3.78 -5.86
N SER A 278 -10.80 -3.24 -6.69
CA SER A 278 -11.82 -2.28 -6.24
C SER A 278 -12.76 -2.88 -5.20
N LEU A 279 -13.20 -4.13 -5.37
CA LEU A 279 -14.00 -4.85 -4.38
C LEU A 279 -13.23 -5.01 -3.06
N LYS A 280 -11.97 -5.45 -3.11
CA LYS A 280 -11.14 -5.63 -1.92
C LYS A 280 -10.97 -4.32 -1.14
N ILE A 281 -10.71 -3.21 -1.84
CA ILE A 281 -10.58 -1.88 -1.23
C ILE A 281 -11.91 -1.47 -0.57
N ARG A 282 -13.04 -1.65 -1.26
CA ARG A 282 -14.36 -1.26 -0.77
C ARG A 282 -14.83 -2.08 0.42
N ILE A 283 -14.59 -3.39 0.41
CA ILE A 283 -14.84 -4.28 1.55
C ILE A 283 -13.99 -3.84 2.75
N SER A 284 -12.69 -3.60 2.53
CA SER A 284 -11.78 -3.16 3.60
C SER A 284 -12.19 -1.81 4.19
N SER A 285 -12.63 -0.85 3.37
CA SER A 285 -13.11 0.44 3.87
C SER A 285 -14.39 0.28 4.70
N HIS A 286 -15.34 -0.55 4.26
CA HIS A 286 -16.57 -0.79 5.01
C HIS A 286 -16.31 -1.55 6.31
N GLN A 287 -15.38 -2.50 6.33
CA GLN A 287 -14.94 -3.17 7.57
C GLN A 287 -14.36 -2.17 8.58
N LYS A 288 -13.47 -1.27 8.13
CA LYS A 288 -12.91 -0.22 8.98
C LYS A 288 -13.98 0.74 9.51
N MET A 289 -14.94 1.13 8.66
CA MET A 289 -16.07 1.96 9.11
C MET A 289 -16.92 1.23 10.15
N LEU A 290 -17.23 -0.04 9.94
CA LEU A 290 -18.00 -0.84 10.89
C LEU A 290 -17.26 -0.97 12.22
N GLU A 291 -15.96 -1.26 12.21
CA GLU A 291 -15.15 -1.29 13.42
C GLU A 291 -15.14 0.07 14.14
N ALA A 292 -15.08 1.18 13.40
CA ALA A 292 -15.14 2.52 13.98
C ALA A 292 -16.52 2.78 14.62
N TYR A 293 -17.62 2.39 13.99
CA TYR A 293 -18.96 2.50 14.56
C TYR A 293 -19.12 1.62 15.81
N CYS A 294 -18.66 0.37 15.77
CA CYS A 294 -18.70 -0.52 16.93
C CYS A 294 -17.86 0.01 18.11
N LYS A 295 -16.74 0.70 17.83
CA LYS A 295 -15.90 1.36 18.84
C LYS A 295 -16.43 2.72 19.29
N GLN A 296 -17.47 3.25 18.63
CA GLN A 296 -18.02 4.55 18.99
C GLN A 296 -18.62 4.46 20.41
N PRO A 297 -18.23 5.35 21.35
CA PRO A 297 -18.64 5.27 22.76
C PRO A 297 -20.16 5.26 22.96
N SER A 298 -20.92 5.89 22.06
CA SER A 298 -22.38 5.94 22.04
C SER A 298 -23.04 4.57 21.81
N LEU A 299 -22.39 3.65 21.11
CA LEU A 299 -22.88 2.29 20.86
C LEU A 299 -22.22 1.26 21.79
N SER A 300 -21.00 1.53 22.25
CA SER A 300 -20.23 0.64 23.14
C SER A 300 -20.71 0.66 24.59
N SER A 301 -21.17 1.81 25.09
CA SER A 301 -21.68 1.90 26.47
C SER A 301 -22.82 2.91 26.58
N PRO A 302 -24.09 2.44 26.62
CA PRO A 302 -25.25 3.28 26.90
C PRO A 302 -25.10 4.09 28.20
N TYR A 303 -24.33 3.56 29.16
CA TYR A 303 -24.04 4.22 30.43
C TYR A 303 -23.27 5.53 30.26
N LEU A 304 -22.38 5.68 29.28
CA LEU A 304 -21.66 6.95 29.06
C LEU A 304 -22.59 8.07 28.59
N LEU A 305 -23.63 7.75 27.82
CA LEU A 305 -24.65 8.71 27.39
C LEU A 305 -25.58 9.10 28.55
N LEU A 306 -25.87 8.17 29.45
CA LEU A 306 -26.76 8.37 30.58
C LEU A 306 -26.05 8.90 31.84
N SER A 307 -24.73 8.76 31.92
CA SER A 307 -23.93 9.13 33.10
C SER A 307 -24.15 10.57 33.58
N PRO A 308 -24.17 11.59 32.69
CA PRO A 308 -24.41 12.97 33.14
C PRO A 308 -25.82 13.16 33.70
N TYR A 309 -26.81 12.45 33.16
CA TYR A 309 -28.20 12.52 33.63
C TYR A 309 -28.41 11.77 34.94
N LEU A 310 -27.74 10.62 35.11
CA LEU A 310 -27.73 9.86 36.37
C LEU A 310 -27.03 10.66 37.47
N GLN A 311 -25.87 11.26 37.18
CA GLN A 311 -25.18 12.14 38.13
C GLN A 311 -26.04 13.35 38.51
N LYS A 312 -26.72 13.97 37.55
CA LYS A 312 -27.64 15.08 37.81
C LYS A 312 -28.86 14.64 38.65
N LEU A 313 -29.37 13.43 38.45
CA LEU A 313 -30.43 12.85 39.27
C LEU A 313 -29.96 12.68 40.73
N ASP A 314 -28.74 12.16 40.92
CA ASP A 314 -28.15 11.97 42.25
C ASP A 314 -27.90 13.31 42.96
N GLU A 315 -27.39 14.32 42.25
CA GLU A 315 -27.23 15.68 42.77
C GLU A 315 -28.57 16.28 43.20
N ILE A 316 -29.61 16.18 42.36
CA ILE A 316 -30.96 16.65 42.70
C ILE A 316 -31.50 15.90 43.93
N LYS A 317 -31.30 14.58 44.00
CA LYS A 317 -31.73 13.77 45.14
C LYS A 317 -31.03 14.17 46.43
N ALA A 318 -29.71 14.38 46.39
CA ALA A 318 -28.92 14.82 47.53
C ALA A 318 -29.34 16.23 47.99
N MET A 319 -29.53 17.17 47.05
CA MET A 319 -30.03 18.51 47.36
C MET A 319 -31.42 18.46 48.00
N TYR A 320 -32.34 17.66 47.46
CA TYR A 320 -33.68 17.49 48.00
C TYR A 320 -33.65 16.93 49.42
N GLN A 321 -32.86 15.87 49.65
CA GLN A 321 -32.72 15.27 50.98
C GLN A 321 -32.15 16.26 52.00
N SER A 322 -31.11 17.02 51.61
CA SER A 322 -30.51 18.05 52.46
C SER A 322 -31.49 19.18 52.78
N HIS A 323 -32.23 19.68 51.78
CA HIS A 323 -33.26 20.71 51.98
C HIS A 323 -34.41 20.19 52.86
N SER A 324 -34.90 18.98 52.61
CA SER A 324 -35.96 18.35 53.42
C SER A 324 -35.52 18.21 54.88
N HIS A 325 -34.31 17.71 55.13
CA HIS A 325 -33.76 17.57 56.48
C HIS A 325 -33.60 18.93 57.17
N SER A 326 -33.08 19.92 56.45
CA SER A 326 -32.90 21.29 56.96
C SER A 326 -34.24 21.93 57.32
N LEU A 327 -35.26 21.77 56.46
CA LEU A 327 -36.60 22.29 56.69
C LEU A 327 -37.26 21.65 57.91
N LEU A 328 -37.19 20.32 58.03
CA LEU A 328 -37.71 19.60 59.20
C LEU A 328 -36.99 20.01 60.49
N THR A 329 -35.67 20.18 60.44
CA THR A 329 -34.89 20.62 61.60
C THR A 329 -35.24 22.05 62.00
N HIS A 330 -35.41 22.96 61.03
CA HIS A 330 -35.86 24.33 61.26
C HIS A 330 -37.23 24.36 61.95
N TYR A 331 -38.22 23.62 61.45
CA TYR A 331 -39.54 23.57 62.08
C TYR A 331 -39.52 22.92 63.46
N ARG A 332 -38.70 21.88 63.69
CA ARG A 332 -38.52 21.28 65.03
C ARG A 332 -37.96 22.30 66.02
N LEU A 333 -36.89 22.99 65.66
CA LEU A 333 -36.29 24.03 66.51
C LEU A 333 -37.26 25.18 66.78
N HIS A 334 -38.03 25.59 65.77
CA HIS A 334 -39.06 26.62 65.94
C HIS A 334 -40.15 26.15 66.90
N LEU A 335 -40.65 24.92 66.77
CA LEU A 335 -41.66 24.37 67.68
C LEU A 335 -41.12 24.22 69.10
N ASP A 336 -39.91 23.71 69.27
CA ASP A 336 -39.25 23.62 70.58
C ASP A 336 -39.07 25.01 71.21
N GLY A 337 -38.73 26.01 70.39
CA GLY A 337 -38.66 27.41 70.80
C GLY A 337 -40.01 27.93 71.30
N LEU A 338 -41.09 27.69 70.55
CA LEU A 338 -42.45 28.08 70.95
C LEU A 338 -42.92 27.36 72.21
N ILE A 339 -42.60 26.06 72.36
CA ILE A 339 -42.91 25.27 73.56
C ILE A 339 -42.18 25.86 74.77
N LYS A 340 -40.86 26.11 74.65
CA LYS A 340 -40.07 26.75 75.72
C LYS A 340 -40.58 28.14 76.06
N GLN A 341 -40.96 28.95 75.07
CA GLN A 341 -41.56 30.27 75.30
C GLN A 341 -42.88 30.14 76.07
N LYS A 342 -43.76 29.23 75.65
CA LYS A 342 -45.02 28.94 76.36
C LYS A 342 -44.76 28.51 77.80
N GLU A 343 -43.78 27.64 78.05
CA GLU A 343 -43.43 27.18 79.40
C GLU A 343 -42.82 28.28 80.28
N ALA A 344 -42.02 29.17 79.69
CA ALA A 344 -41.43 30.32 80.38
C ALA A 344 -42.47 31.42 80.69
N LEU A 345 -43.50 31.56 79.85
CA LEU A 345 -44.61 32.50 80.04
C LEU A 345 -45.71 31.96 80.97
N ARG A 346 -45.65 30.68 81.38
CA ARG A 346 -46.60 30.13 82.36
C ARG A 346 -46.44 30.84 83.70
N PRO A 347 -47.52 31.48 84.23
CA PRO A 347 -47.47 32.20 85.50
C PRO A 347 -46.97 31.32 86.66
N SER A 348 -47.34 30.03 86.67
CA SER A 348 -46.87 29.06 87.66
C SER A 348 -45.34 28.91 87.67
N THR A 349 -44.70 28.83 86.50
CA THR A 349 -43.24 28.67 86.37
C THR A 349 -42.52 29.94 86.83
N GLN A 350 -43.04 31.12 86.43
CA GLN A 350 -42.51 32.41 86.85
C GLN A 350 -42.61 32.61 88.36
N ILE A 351 -43.75 32.25 88.97
CA ILE A 351 -43.93 32.33 90.43
C ILE A 351 -42.96 31.41 91.16
N VAL A 352 -42.74 30.19 90.68
CA VAL A 352 -41.76 29.26 91.27
C VAL A 352 -40.34 29.80 91.17
N GLN A 353 -39.94 30.32 90.00
CA GLN A 353 -38.62 30.93 89.82
C GLN A 353 -38.42 32.17 90.69
N GLN A 354 -39.43 33.05 90.79
CA GLN A 354 -39.37 34.23 91.64
C GLN A 354 -39.33 33.86 93.13
N ARG A 355 -40.08 32.84 93.57
CA ARG A 355 -40.01 32.30 94.94
C ARG A 355 -38.62 31.75 95.25
N ARG A 356 -38.01 30.99 94.34
CA ARG A 356 -36.63 30.48 94.50
C ARG A 356 -35.62 31.62 94.58
N THR A 357 -35.76 32.62 93.70
CA THR A 357 -34.88 33.80 93.67
C THR A 357 -35.01 34.61 94.97
N PHE A 358 -36.23 34.82 95.45
CA PHE A 358 -36.50 35.48 96.72
C PHE A 358 -35.92 34.70 97.91
N ALA A 359 -36.12 33.37 97.96
CA ALA A 359 -35.57 32.52 99.01
C ALA A 359 -34.03 32.59 99.05
N ARG A 360 -33.37 32.53 97.87
CA ARG A 360 -31.92 32.66 97.75
C ARG A 360 -31.44 34.03 98.25
N ARG A 361 -32.06 35.11 97.78
CA ARG A 361 -31.73 36.48 98.22
C ARG A 361 -31.96 36.68 99.71
N ARG A 362 -33.00 36.07 100.29
CA ARG A 362 -33.30 36.13 101.73
C ARG A 362 -32.25 35.41 102.57
N GLN A 363 -31.80 34.22 102.14
CA GLN A 363 -30.71 33.49 102.80
C GLN A 363 -29.39 34.26 102.72
N GLU A 364 -29.08 34.81 101.56
CA GLU A 364 -27.87 35.60 101.35
C GLU A 364 -27.88 36.87 102.23
N PHE A 365 -29.01 37.57 102.31
CA PHE A 365 -29.20 38.70 103.21
C PHE A 365 -29.00 38.30 104.68
N HIS A 366 -29.61 37.20 105.15
CA HIS A 366 -29.43 36.73 106.52
C HIS A 366 -27.97 36.44 106.84
N ARG A 367 -27.26 35.77 105.93
CA ARG A 367 -25.83 35.45 106.09
C ARG A 367 -24.99 36.72 106.19
N ILE A 368 -25.20 37.69 105.30
CA ILE A 368 -24.46 38.96 105.30
C ILE A 368 -24.75 39.75 106.59
N MET A 369 -26.01 39.79 107.04
CA MET A 369 -26.39 40.48 108.26
C MET A 369 -25.79 39.84 109.51
N GLN A 370 -25.80 38.51 109.61
CA GLN A 370 -25.15 37.78 110.69
C GLN A 370 -23.64 38.05 110.74
N GLN A 371 -22.97 38.03 109.58
CA GLN A 371 -21.55 38.38 109.47
C GLN A 371 -21.29 39.82 109.93
N LYS A 372 -22.10 40.80 109.49
CA LYS A 372 -21.95 42.20 109.93
C LYS A 372 -22.15 42.37 111.43
N ILE A 373 -23.13 41.69 112.02
CA ILE A 373 -23.38 41.73 113.47
C ILE A 373 -22.20 41.11 114.22
N SER A 374 -21.68 39.96 113.77
CA SER A 374 -20.52 39.29 114.40
C SER A 374 -19.29 40.19 114.41
N ILE A 375 -18.96 40.81 113.28
CA ILE A 375 -17.82 41.73 113.17
C ILE A 375 -17.97 42.93 114.12
N LYS A 376 -19.19 43.45 114.27
CA LYS A 376 -19.47 44.56 115.19
C LYS A 376 -19.39 44.14 116.65
N LYS A 377 -19.82 42.93 117.00
CA LYS A 377 -19.66 42.34 118.35
C LYS A 377 -18.19 42.14 118.69
N GLU A 378 -17.42 41.48 117.82
CA GLU A 378 -15.98 41.30 118.04
C GLU A 378 -15.24 42.63 118.21
N ARG A 379 -15.64 43.67 117.47
CA ARG A 379 -15.07 45.02 117.65
C ARG A 379 -15.45 45.62 119.00
N LEU A 380 -16.67 45.40 119.48
CA LEU A 380 -17.12 45.86 120.80
C LEU A 380 -16.36 45.13 121.91
N ASP A 381 -16.23 43.81 121.81
CA ASP A 381 -15.52 42.97 122.79
C ASP A 381 -14.05 43.40 122.90
N LYS A 382 -13.37 43.63 121.76
CA LYS A 382 -12.00 44.16 121.74
C LYS A 382 -11.89 45.54 122.39
N LEU A 383 -12.85 46.44 122.14
CA LEU A 383 -12.87 47.76 122.78
C LEU A 383 -13.08 47.64 124.29
N GLN A 384 -13.89 46.68 124.74
CA GLN A 384 -14.16 46.41 126.15
C GLN A 384 -12.95 45.80 126.86
N GLU A 385 -12.24 44.86 126.22
CA GLU A 385 -10.95 44.33 126.70
C GLU A 385 -9.88 45.43 126.79
N HIS A 386 -9.77 46.28 125.77
CA HIS A 386 -8.86 47.43 125.80
C HIS A 386 -9.19 48.40 126.95
N LEU A 387 -10.47 48.68 127.20
CA LEU A 387 -10.89 49.52 128.32
C LEU A 387 -10.53 48.88 129.67
N GLY A 388 -10.75 47.57 129.81
CA GLY A 388 -10.43 46.81 131.02
C GLY A 388 -8.93 46.66 131.29
N ALA A 389 -8.09 46.62 130.25
CA ALA A 389 -6.63 46.57 130.38
C ALA A 389 -6.02 47.89 130.88
N ILE A 390 -6.71 49.02 130.69
CA ILE A 390 -6.26 50.34 131.10
C ILE A 390 -6.77 50.70 132.51
N ASP A 391 -7.70 49.93 133.11
CA ASP A 391 -8.21 50.17 134.47
C ASP A 391 -7.19 49.74 135.56
N PRO A 392 -6.63 50.68 136.35
CA PRO A 392 -5.63 50.39 137.38
C PRO A 392 -6.08 49.43 138.48
N ARG A 393 -7.40 49.21 138.64
CA ARG A 393 -7.97 48.28 139.63
C ARG A 393 -7.76 46.81 139.27
N HIS A 394 -7.52 46.48 138.00
CA HIS A 394 -7.26 45.10 137.56
C HIS A 394 -5.83 44.64 137.84
N LEU A 395 -4.86 45.57 137.96
CA LEU A 395 -3.48 45.27 138.37
C LEU A 395 -3.42 44.79 139.82
N LEU A 396 -4.25 45.39 140.71
CA LEU A 396 -4.35 44.99 142.12
C LEU A 396 -4.94 43.58 142.31
N LYS A 397 -5.85 43.12 141.43
CA LYS A 397 -6.44 41.76 141.47
C LYS A 397 -5.50 40.65 141.02
N LYS A 398 -4.39 40.97 140.34
CA LYS A 398 -3.37 39.99 139.89
C LYS A 398 -2.27 39.73 140.93
N GLY A 399 -2.46 40.18 142.17
CA GLY A 399 -1.52 39.94 143.28
C GLY A 399 -0.39 40.96 143.39
N TYR A 400 -0.43 42.04 142.61
CA TYR A 400 0.48 43.17 142.76
C TYR A 400 -0.08 44.15 143.78
N SER A 401 0.75 44.57 144.74
CA SER A 401 0.40 45.57 145.74
C SER A 401 1.07 46.89 145.41
N ILE A 402 0.37 48.01 145.63
CA ILE A 402 0.98 49.34 145.56
C ILE A 402 1.43 49.70 146.97
N VAL A 403 2.72 49.98 147.13
CA VAL A 403 3.33 50.30 148.42
C VAL A 403 3.41 51.82 148.55
N PHE A 404 2.89 52.36 149.64
CA PHE A 404 2.92 53.78 149.97
C PHE A 404 3.73 54.02 151.24
N HIS A 405 4.37 55.18 151.34
CA HIS A 405 5.03 55.60 152.59
C HIS A 405 3.99 56.14 153.59
N GLU A 406 4.01 55.71 154.85
CA GLU A 406 2.92 56.04 155.81
C GLU A 406 2.78 57.55 156.09
N LYS A 407 3.87 58.31 156.07
CA LYS A 407 3.83 59.75 156.41
C LYS A 407 3.36 60.66 155.28
N ASN A 408 3.68 60.33 154.02
CA ASN A 408 3.53 61.24 152.88
C ASN A 408 2.62 60.71 151.77
N ASP A 409 2.10 59.50 151.89
CA ASP A 409 1.23 58.87 150.87
C ASP A 409 1.83 58.79 149.45
N SER A 410 3.16 58.84 149.35
CA SER A 410 3.90 58.66 148.09
C SER A 410 4.09 57.19 147.76
N VAL A 411 3.87 56.80 146.50
CA VAL A 411 4.10 55.44 146.00
C VAL A 411 5.61 55.15 145.95
N ILE A 412 6.02 54.04 146.53
CA ILE A 412 7.39 53.55 146.53
C ILE A 412 7.55 52.58 145.37
N LEU A 413 8.44 52.91 144.44
CA LEU A 413 8.70 52.10 143.24
C LEU A 413 10.04 51.37 143.30
N SER A 414 10.94 51.76 144.20
CA SER A 414 12.30 51.23 144.29
C SER A 414 12.77 51.07 145.74
N ARG A 415 13.54 50.00 146.01
CA ARG A 415 14.09 49.67 147.34
C ARG A 415 14.91 50.81 147.96
N SER A 416 15.57 51.63 147.14
CA SER A 416 16.42 52.74 147.61
C SER A 416 15.65 53.88 148.30
N GLU A 417 14.32 53.87 148.23
CA GLU A 417 13.44 54.90 148.82
C GLU A 417 12.98 54.57 150.25
N THR A 418 13.40 53.42 150.80
CA THR A 418 13.04 52.97 152.17
C THR A 418 14.28 52.77 153.02
N LYS A 419 14.24 53.15 154.31
CA LYS A 419 15.30 52.85 155.29
C LYS A 419 14.79 51.90 156.37
N ALA A 420 15.72 51.17 157.00
CA ALA A 420 15.40 50.31 158.13
C ALA A 420 14.75 51.12 159.27
N GLY A 421 13.57 50.67 159.72
CA GLY A 421 12.72 51.32 160.71
C GLY A 421 11.55 52.14 160.13
N ASP A 422 11.41 52.26 158.81
CA ASP A 422 10.28 52.97 158.19
C ASP A 422 8.99 52.11 158.17
N HIS A 423 7.85 52.75 158.42
CA HIS A 423 6.53 52.15 158.29
C HIS A 423 5.93 52.42 156.89
N LEU A 424 5.42 51.35 156.28
CA LEU A 424 4.88 51.29 154.93
C LEU A 424 3.40 50.89 154.96
N ARG A 425 2.62 51.48 154.07
CA ARG A 425 1.22 51.12 153.83
C ARG A 425 1.08 50.41 152.50
N ILE A 426 0.74 49.13 152.55
CA ILE A 426 0.59 48.28 151.37
C ILE A 426 -0.90 48.21 151.01
N GLN A 427 -1.27 48.68 149.82
CA GLN A 427 -2.61 48.59 149.29
C GLN A 427 -2.77 47.29 148.48
N LEU A 428 -3.68 46.43 148.92
CA LEU A 428 -4.08 45.19 148.28
C LEU A 428 -5.47 45.34 147.63
N SER A 429 -5.89 44.32 146.87
CA SER A 429 -7.16 44.30 146.13
C SER A 429 -8.41 44.45 146.99
N ASP A 430 -8.30 44.12 148.27
CA ASP A 430 -9.40 44.01 149.23
C ASP A 430 -9.20 44.87 150.50
N GLY A 431 -8.06 45.56 150.65
CA GLY A 431 -7.79 46.36 151.84
C GLY A 431 -6.37 46.93 151.91
N GLN A 432 -6.05 47.51 153.07
CA GLN A 432 -4.73 48.10 153.37
C GLN A 432 -4.08 47.35 154.54
N VAL A 433 -2.77 47.13 154.46
CA VAL A 433 -1.96 46.50 155.51
C VAL A 433 -0.76 47.41 155.83
N LEU A 434 -0.45 47.57 157.11
CA LEU A 434 0.73 48.29 157.56
C LEU A 434 1.88 47.31 157.78
N ALA A 435 3.08 47.66 157.30
CA ALA A 435 4.30 46.87 157.41
C ALA A 435 5.45 47.75 157.87
N GLU A 436 6.42 47.19 158.58
CA GLU A 436 7.63 47.89 159.03
C GLU A 436 8.85 47.28 158.35
N VAL A 437 9.75 48.12 157.83
CA VAL A 437 10.96 47.69 157.14
C VAL A 437 12.03 47.34 158.17
N LYS A 438 12.46 46.07 158.22
CA LYS A 438 13.44 45.59 159.20
C LYS A 438 14.89 45.47 158.73
N GLU A 439 15.21 45.84 157.47
CA GLU A 439 16.59 46.05 156.98
C GLU A 439 16.64 46.78 155.63
#